data_AF-A0A3N6GUZ9-F1
#
_entry.id   AF-A0A3N6GUZ9-F1
#
_cell.length_a   1.000
_cell.length_b   1.000
_cell.length_c   1.000
_cell.angle_alpha   90.00
_cell.angle_beta   90.00
_cell.angle_gamma   90.00
#
_symmetry.space_group_name_H-M   'P 1'
#
loop_
_entity.id
_entity.type
_entity.pdbx_description
1 polymer ?
#
loop_
_entity_poly.entity_id
_entity_poly.type
_entity_poly.pdbx_seq_one_letter_code
_entity_poly.pdbx_strand_id
1 'polypeptide(L)'
;MTDIVSYWREFEQTLQAKGLGWALEYAPADLRTARMHRHPYGARLDRLLPADYLAFVKEVGYPVLGFEYYDRQGMSFLPPEPMAVLSPMVHDHDHGFPEETEGEPTMCRHAFFAGYDLSDIHGFALTEDGVWVVEDSSVVEHAGTFTQWLQDELKRLEQEIAEPGFADCTEPDEAADPHRLFGYSLESNFTDRSPYSAADLELSWVEEQVGSPYSYGLIDASGRWRIPMGRRYVEVRPFRDGVAEVRLPAEDGSYGGPWVRIDTEGETVGQ
;
A
#
# COMPACT_ATOMS: atom_id res chain seq x y z
N MET A 1 14.45 22.91 -2.00
CA MET A 1 14.18 21.83 -1.04
C MET A 1 13.24 22.41 0.01
N THR A 2 12.06 21.84 0.18
CA THR A 2 11.12 22.29 1.23
C THR A 2 11.70 21.98 2.61
N ASP A 3 11.22 22.68 3.64
CA ASP A 3 11.67 22.48 5.02
C ASP A 3 11.48 21.01 5.46
N ILE A 4 10.33 20.42 5.12
CA ILE A 4 9.99 19.05 5.51
C ILE A 4 10.87 17.96 4.87
N VAL A 5 11.30 18.15 3.62
CA VAL A 5 12.24 17.21 2.97
C VAL A 5 13.59 17.24 3.68
N SER A 6 14.07 18.43 4.05
CA SER A 6 15.33 18.56 4.80
C SER A 6 15.22 17.84 6.15
N TYR A 7 14.10 18.03 6.86
CA TYR A 7 13.85 17.39 8.15
C TYR A 7 13.80 15.86 8.06
N TRP A 8 13.18 15.32 7.01
CA TRP A 8 13.21 13.89 6.74
C TRP A 8 14.63 13.37 6.47
N ARG A 9 15.44 14.08 5.67
CA ARG A 9 16.83 13.68 5.41
C ARG A 9 17.72 13.74 6.66
N GLU A 10 17.42 14.64 7.59
CA GLU A 10 18.08 14.67 8.91
C GLU A 10 17.69 13.45 9.75
N PHE A 11 16.41 13.08 9.76
CA PHE A 11 15.92 11.87 10.42
C PHE A 11 16.59 10.59 9.86
N GLU A 12 16.71 10.47 8.52
CA GLU A 12 17.45 9.37 7.89
C GLU A 12 18.89 9.27 8.40
N GLN A 13 19.58 10.40 8.54
CA GLN A 13 20.95 10.43 9.08
C GLN A 13 20.98 10.00 10.54
N THR A 14 19.98 10.36 11.33
CA THR A 14 19.84 9.93 12.73
C THR A 14 19.67 8.41 12.83
N LEU A 15 18.82 7.80 11.99
CA LEU A 15 18.67 6.34 11.92
C LEU A 15 20.01 5.66 11.59
N GLN A 16 20.70 6.15 10.55
CA GLN A 16 22.00 5.61 10.14
C GLN A 16 23.05 5.74 11.26
N ALA A 17 23.13 6.89 11.92
CA ALA A 17 24.07 7.13 13.01
C ALA A 17 23.83 6.22 14.23
N LYS A 18 22.59 5.75 14.42
CA LYS A 18 22.19 4.80 15.47
C LYS A 18 22.28 3.34 15.04
N GLY A 19 22.67 3.05 13.80
CA GLY A 19 22.69 1.68 13.26
C GLY A 19 21.31 1.12 12.95
N LEU A 20 20.28 1.98 12.86
CA LEU A 20 18.89 1.65 12.55
C LEU A 20 18.57 1.88 11.06
N GLY A 21 19.58 1.99 10.21
CA GLY A 21 19.39 2.22 8.77
C GLY A 21 18.63 1.10 8.06
N TRP A 22 18.66 -0.12 8.62
CA TRP A 22 17.93 -1.28 8.13
C TRP A 22 16.41 -1.16 8.32
N ALA A 23 15.96 -0.28 9.22
CA ALA A 23 14.53 -0.06 9.50
C ALA A 23 13.84 0.77 8.41
N LEU A 24 14.59 1.37 7.48
CA LEU A 24 14.05 2.25 6.45
C LEU A 24 14.25 1.65 5.05
N GLU A 25 13.13 1.38 4.40
CA GLU A 25 13.05 0.97 3.00
C GLU A 25 12.24 2.00 2.18
N TYR A 26 12.17 1.82 0.86
CA TYR A 26 11.35 2.66 -0.02
C TYR A 26 10.53 1.82 -0.98
N ALA A 27 9.22 1.99 -0.92
CA ALA A 27 8.30 1.35 -1.86
C ALA A 27 8.41 1.98 -3.26
N PRO A 28 8.38 1.16 -4.33
CA PRO A 28 8.39 1.67 -5.69
C PRO A 28 7.08 2.41 -5.99
N ALA A 29 7.18 3.54 -6.69
CA ALA A 29 6.03 4.38 -7.02
C ALA A 29 4.99 3.67 -7.92
N ASP A 30 5.42 2.68 -8.70
CA ASP A 30 4.59 1.87 -9.58
C ASP A 30 4.12 0.56 -8.93
N LEU A 31 4.25 0.44 -7.61
CA LEU A 31 3.72 -0.70 -6.86
C LEU A 31 2.25 -0.95 -7.20
N ARG A 32 1.89 -2.22 -7.46
CA ARG A 32 0.54 -2.66 -7.79
C ARG A 32 -0.01 -3.58 -6.71
N THR A 33 -1.30 -3.41 -6.42
CA THR A 33 -2.06 -4.27 -5.50
C THR A 33 -3.40 -4.66 -6.12
N ALA A 34 -4.02 -5.72 -5.63
CA ALA A 34 -5.35 -6.10 -6.06
C ALA A 34 -6.38 -5.09 -5.50
N ARG A 35 -7.28 -4.62 -6.36
CA ARG A 35 -8.36 -3.72 -6.00
C ARG A 35 -9.50 -4.50 -5.37
N MET A 36 -10.31 -3.84 -4.55
CA MET A 36 -11.50 -4.46 -3.99
C MET A 36 -12.58 -4.68 -5.07
N HIS A 37 -13.30 -5.80 -5.04
CA HIS A 37 -14.38 -6.10 -5.98
C HIS A 37 -15.47 -5.03 -6.06
N ARG A 38 -15.80 -4.38 -4.93
CA ARG A 38 -16.75 -3.25 -4.86
C ARG A 38 -16.18 -1.94 -5.37
N HIS A 39 -14.86 -1.83 -5.48
CA HIS A 39 -14.19 -0.63 -5.99
C HIS A 39 -13.17 -1.02 -7.06
N PRO A 40 -13.61 -1.68 -8.16
CA PRO A 40 -12.70 -2.31 -9.10
C PRO A 40 -11.89 -1.27 -9.90
N TYR A 41 -12.33 -0.01 -9.92
CA TYR A 41 -11.62 1.11 -10.55
C TYR A 41 -10.73 1.90 -9.58
N GLY A 42 -10.58 1.45 -8.32
CA GLY A 42 -9.86 2.17 -7.28
C GLY A 42 -10.59 3.45 -6.86
N ALA A 43 -9.82 4.47 -6.47
CA ALA A 43 -10.32 5.76 -6.02
C ALA A 43 -9.70 6.94 -6.77
N ARG A 44 -10.47 8.02 -6.93
CA ARG A 44 -9.99 9.31 -7.45
C ARG A 44 -9.56 10.20 -6.29
N LEU A 45 -8.26 10.42 -6.16
CA LEU A 45 -7.66 11.06 -4.98
C LEU A 45 -7.00 12.42 -5.26
N ASP A 46 -6.82 12.82 -6.52
CA ASP A 46 -6.01 13.99 -6.90
C ASP A 46 -6.39 15.28 -6.17
N ARG A 47 -7.68 15.47 -5.87
CA ARG A 47 -8.19 16.65 -5.16
C ARG A 47 -7.83 16.70 -3.67
N LEU A 48 -7.46 15.55 -3.10
CA LEU A 48 -7.19 15.37 -1.67
C LEU A 48 -5.69 15.46 -1.35
N LEU A 49 -4.82 15.49 -2.37
CA LEU A 49 -3.37 15.48 -2.18
C LEU A 49 -2.85 16.92 -2.11
N PRO A 50 -2.40 17.41 -0.94
CA PRO A 50 -1.92 18.77 -0.82
C PRO A 50 -0.55 18.92 -1.49
N ALA A 51 -0.23 20.15 -1.89
CA ALA A 51 0.97 20.45 -2.67
C ALA A 51 2.27 20.13 -1.92
N ASP A 52 2.29 20.24 -0.60
CA ASP A 52 3.44 19.91 0.24
C ASP A 52 3.67 18.39 0.35
N TYR A 53 2.61 17.59 0.45
CA TYR A 53 2.68 16.13 0.30
C TYR A 53 3.24 15.74 -1.06
N LEU A 54 2.70 16.30 -2.15
CA LEU A 54 3.16 16.00 -3.51
C LEU A 54 4.64 16.38 -3.72
N ALA A 55 5.08 17.49 -3.13
CA ALA A 55 6.48 17.89 -3.15
C ALA A 55 7.37 16.94 -2.34
N PHE A 56 6.88 16.47 -1.18
CA PHE A 56 7.59 15.49 -0.35
C PHE A 56 7.79 14.17 -1.08
N VAL A 57 6.73 13.53 -1.58
CA VAL A 57 6.84 12.22 -2.25
C VAL A 57 7.62 12.28 -3.56
N LYS A 58 7.65 13.44 -4.22
CA LYS A 58 8.50 13.66 -5.40
C LYS A 58 9.99 13.58 -5.08
N GLU A 59 10.40 14.10 -3.92
CA GLU A 59 11.81 14.22 -3.52
C GLU A 59 12.28 13.06 -2.64
N VAL A 60 11.38 12.50 -1.83
CA VAL A 60 11.67 11.42 -0.86
C VAL A 60 11.23 10.05 -1.37
N GLY A 61 10.17 9.99 -2.18
CA GLY A 61 9.52 8.74 -2.57
C GLY A 61 8.49 8.30 -1.53
N TYR A 62 8.34 6.98 -1.38
CA TYR A 62 7.38 6.35 -0.47
C TYR A 62 8.13 5.55 0.58
N PRO A 63 8.63 6.20 1.65
CA PRO A 63 9.40 5.52 2.66
C PRO A 63 8.55 4.56 3.48
N VAL A 64 9.17 3.47 3.90
CA VAL A 64 8.60 2.44 4.75
C VAL A 64 9.52 2.25 5.94
N LEU A 65 9.04 2.63 7.12
CA LEU A 65 9.73 2.50 8.40
C LEU A 65 9.17 1.29 9.15
N GLY A 66 10.04 0.34 9.53
CA GLY A 66 9.67 -0.85 10.31
C GLY A 66 10.59 -1.03 11.52
N PHE A 67 10.01 -1.19 12.71
CA PHE A 67 10.71 -1.50 13.96
C PHE A 67 10.16 -2.80 14.58
N GLU A 68 10.89 -3.43 15.50
CA GLU A 68 10.51 -4.72 16.12
C GLU A 68 9.10 -4.67 16.73
N TYR A 69 8.31 -5.74 16.57
CA TYR A 69 6.88 -5.82 16.89
C TYR A 69 6.04 -4.81 16.10
N TYR A 70 5.82 -5.21 14.86
CA TYR A 70 5.08 -4.57 13.80
C TYR A 70 3.58 -4.37 14.12
N ASP A 71 3.31 -3.53 15.09
CA ASP A 71 1.94 -3.23 15.48
C ASP A 71 1.74 -1.71 15.56
N ARG A 72 2.75 -0.93 15.99
CA ARG A 72 2.52 0.47 16.40
C ARG A 72 3.65 1.48 16.20
N GLN A 73 4.87 1.04 15.89
CA GLN A 73 6.04 1.95 15.86
C GLN A 73 6.54 2.27 14.45
N GLY A 74 6.19 1.45 13.45
CA GLY A 74 6.50 1.68 12.04
C GLY A 74 5.50 2.59 11.33
N MET A 75 5.81 2.99 10.10
CA MET A 75 4.89 3.70 9.21
C MET A 75 5.28 3.48 7.75
N SER A 76 4.29 3.13 6.93
CA SER A 76 4.43 3.00 5.48
C SER A 76 3.75 4.14 4.76
N PHE A 77 4.49 4.95 4.02
CA PHE A 77 3.89 5.84 3.03
C PHE A 77 3.47 5.03 1.81
N LEU A 78 2.24 5.27 1.34
CA LEU A 78 1.62 4.48 0.30
C LEU A 78 1.86 5.07 -1.09
N PRO A 79 2.37 4.28 -2.05
CA PRO A 79 2.32 4.62 -3.46
C PRO A 79 0.87 4.80 -3.97
N PRO A 80 0.67 5.40 -5.16
CA PRO A 80 -0.64 5.79 -5.64
C PRO A 80 -1.66 4.65 -5.75
N GLU A 81 -1.25 3.46 -6.23
CA GLU A 81 -2.18 2.34 -6.40
C GLU A 81 -2.65 1.75 -5.05
N PRO A 82 -1.77 1.40 -4.09
CA PRO A 82 -2.22 1.05 -2.73
C PRO A 82 -3.10 2.13 -2.08
N MET A 83 -2.73 3.40 -2.22
CA MET A 83 -3.55 4.51 -1.71
C MET A 83 -4.96 4.49 -2.31
N ALA A 84 -5.08 4.31 -3.63
CA ALA A 84 -6.36 4.23 -4.33
C ALA A 84 -7.20 3.01 -3.95
N VAL A 85 -6.56 1.91 -3.56
CA VAL A 85 -7.24 0.67 -3.13
C VAL A 85 -7.74 0.75 -1.69
N LEU A 86 -6.96 1.36 -0.79
CA LEU A 86 -7.28 1.41 0.63
C LEU A 86 -8.18 2.60 1.01
N SER A 87 -8.15 3.70 0.24
CA SER A 87 -8.98 4.89 0.53
C SER A 87 -10.50 4.64 0.58
N PRO A 88 -11.09 3.76 -0.26
CA PRO A 88 -12.50 3.38 -0.12
C PRO A 88 -12.84 2.66 1.20
N MET A 89 -11.83 2.16 1.92
CA MET A 89 -12.01 1.49 3.21
C MET A 89 -11.97 2.47 4.39
N VAL A 90 -11.85 3.78 4.16
CA VAL A 90 -11.88 4.77 5.24
C VAL A 90 -13.31 5.25 5.47
N HIS A 91 -13.83 4.95 6.66
CA HIS A 91 -15.12 5.36 7.18
C HIS A 91 -15.07 6.76 7.79
N ASP A 92 -15.98 7.61 7.34
CA ASP A 92 -16.26 8.93 7.90
C ASP A 92 -17.50 8.84 8.80
N HIS A 93 -17.43 9.29 10.05
CA HIS A 93 -18.57 9.16 10.98
C HIS A 93 -19.82 9.94 10.55
N ASP A 94 -19.66 11.02 9.78
CA ASP A 94 -20.76 11.85 9.30
C ASP A 94 -21.30 11.37 7.96
N HIS A 95 -20.49 10.68 7.15
CA HIS A 95 -20.82 10.32 5.77
C HIS A 95 -20.81 8.82 5.46
N GLY A 96 -20.33 7.97 6.36
CA GLY A 96 -20.15 6.53 6.14
C GLY A 96 -18.93 6.19 5.27
N PHE A 97 -18.93 4.98 4.73
CA PHE A 97 -17.96 4.55 3.72
C PHE A 97 -18.27 5.21 2.36
N PRO A 98 -17.25 5.52 1.53
CA PRO A 98 -17.44 5.90 0.15
C PRO A 98 -18.26 4.88 -0.64
N GLU A 99 -19.24 5.35 -1.42
CA GLU A 99 -20.03 4.51 -2.32
C GLU A 99 -19.34 4.34 -3.67
N GLU A 100 -19.46 3.15 -4.26
CA GLU A 100 -18.91 2.87 -5.60
C GLU A 100 -19.53 3.78 -6.67
N THR A 101 -18.75 4.12 -7.69
CA THR A 101 -19.24 4.83 -8.87
C THR A 101 -19.19 3.88 -10.06
N GLU A 102 -20.34 3.64 -10.71
CA GLU A 102 -20.42 2.68 -11.81
C GLU A 102 -19.48 3.08 -12.96
N GLY A 103 -18.56 2.17 -13.33
CA GLY A 103 -17.63 2.36 -14.44
C GLY A 103 -16.51 3.38 -14.20
N GLU A 104 -16.39 3.94 -13.00
CA GLU A 104 -15.47 5.03 -12.69
C GLU A 104 -14.77 4.80 -11.34
N PRO A 105 -13.59 5.41 -11.12
CA PRO A 105 -12.96 5.41 -9.80
C PRO A 105 -13.85 6.02 -8.73
N THR A 106 -13.81 5.42 -7.54
CA THR A 106 -14.59 5.83 -6.36
C THR A 106 -14.23 7.23 -5.90
N MET A 107 -15.23 8.06 -5.62
CA MET A 107 -15.01 9.40 -5.07
C MET A 107 -14.85 9.35 -3.55
N CYS A 108 -13.60 9.34 -3.08
CA CYS A 108 -13.30 9.36 -1.65
C CYS A 108 -13.31 10.79 -1.08
N ARG A 109 -13.52 10.87 0.24
CA ARG A 109 -13.31 12.08 1.05
C ARG A 109 -11.93 12.10 1.71
N HIS A 110 -11.39 10.92 1.94
CA HIS A 110 -10.14 10.67 2.63
C HIS A 110 -9.21 9.87 1.69
N ALA A 111 -7.98 10.32 1.53
CA ALA A 111 -6.93 9.60 0.82
C ALA A 111 -6.01 8.94 1.84
N PHE A 112 -6.19 7.65 2.10
CA PHE A 112 -5.37 6.89 3.06
C PHE A 112 -3.95 6.77 2.51
N PHE A 113 -3.01 7.58 3.03
CA PHE A 113 -1.71 7.82 2.40
C PHE A 113 -0.53 7.25 3.19
N ALA A 114 -0.72 6.96 4.47
CA ALA A 114 0.28 6.32 5.29
C ALA A 114 -0.38 5.42 6.33
N GLY A 115 0.26 4.30 6.69
CA GLY A 115 -0.30 3.38 7.68
C GLY A 115 0.72 2.54 8.44
N TYR A 116 0.35 2.17 9.66
CA TYR A 116 1.12 1.29 10.52
C TYR A 116 0.51 -0.11 10.65
N ASP A 117 -0.77 -0.27 10.29
CA ASP A 117 -1.41 -1.56 10.05
C ASP A 117 -2.40 -1.44 8.89
N LEU A 118 -2.03 -1.97 7.72
CA LEU A 118 -2.87 -1.92 6.51
C LEU A 118 -3.96 -2.99 6.50
N SER A 119 -3.93 -3.96 7.41
CA SER A 119 -4.94 -5.01 7.47
C SER A 119 -6.25 -4.51 8.07
N ASP A 120 -6.14 -3.70 9.13
CA ASP A 120 -7.27 -3.09 9.83
C ASP A 120 -7.45 -1.58 9.49
N ILE A 121 -6.61 -1.07 8.58
CA ILE A 121 -6.62 0.33 8.10
C ILE A 121 -6.37 1.29 9.27
N HIS A 122 -5.24 1.09 9.96
CA HIS A 122 -4.71 2.02 10.92
C HIS A 122 -3.59 2.88 10.33
N GLY A 123 -3.71 4.19 10.50
CA GLY A 123 -2.78 5.12 9.89
C GLY A 123 -3.30 6.54 9.77
N PHE A 124 -3.11 7.11 8.59
CA PHE A 124 -3.35 8.51 8.31
C PHE A 124 -3.98 8.68 6.93
N ALA A 125 -4.94 9.59 6.85
CA ALA A 125 -5.58 9.99 5.61
C ALA A 125 -5.46 11.49 5.36
N LEU A 126 -5.32 11.86 4.08
CA LEU A 126 -5.34 13.25 3.62
C LEU A 126 -6.75 13.66 3.20
N THR A 127 -7.06 14.92 3.46
CA THR A 127 -8.29 15.60 3.07
C THR A 127 -7.97 17.02 2.58
N GLU A 128 -8.99 17.76 2.14
CA GLU A 128 -8.84 19.17 1.78
C GLU A 128 -8.44 20.07 2.98
N ASP A 129 -8.70 19.62 4.22
CA ASP A 129 -8.41 20.37 5.45
C ASP A 129 -7.19 19.85 6.25
N GLY A 130 -6.54 18.76 5.83
CA GLY A 130 -5.28 18.32 6.41
C GLY A 130 -5.11 16.81 6.49
N VAL A 131 -4.43 16.37 7.56
CA VAL A 131 -4.20 14.97 7.90
C VAL A 131 -5.17 14.58 9.01
N TRP A 132 -5.76 13.40 8.85
CA TRP A 132 -6.62 12.75 9.84
C TRP A 132 -5.99 11.42 10.28
N VAL A 133 -6.06 11.14 11.57
CA VAL A 133 -5.75 9.83 12.14
C VAL A 133 -6.90 8.87 11.81
N VAL A 134 -6.54 7.66 11.39
CA VAL A 134 -7.47 6.59 11.06
C VAL A 134 -7.20 5.40 11.97
N GLU A 135 -8.22 4.92 12.66
CA GLU A 135 -8.17 3.75 13.54
C GLU A 135 -9.35 2.83 13.24
N ASP A 136 -9.10 1.53 13.08
CA ASP A 136 -10.12 0.53 12.75
C ASP A 136 -10.97 0.99 11.54
N SER A 137 -10.28 1.43 10.48
CA SER A 137 -10.89 1.99 9.28
C SER A 137 -11.68 3.30 9.48
N SER A 138 -11.70 3.92 10.66
CA SER A 138 -12.49 5.12 10.95
C SER A 138 -11.64 6.35 11.20
N VAL A 139 -12.02 7.51 10.68
CA VAL A 139 -11.36 8.78 11.01
C VAL A 139 -11.69 9.20 12.44
N VAL A 140 -10.67 9.48 13.25
CA VAL A 140 -10.85 9.74 14.70
C VAL A 140 -10.39 11.13 15.15
N GLU A 141 -9.30 11.65 14.59
CA GLU A 141 -8.68 12.90 15.05
C GLU A 141 -8.05 13.68 13.90
N HIS A 142 -8.21 15.01 13.90
CA HIS A 142 -7.52 15.90 12.96
C HIS A 142 -6.12 16.24 13.48
N ALA A 143 -5.09 15.88 12.72
CA ALA A 143 -3.68 16.04 13.08
C ALA A 143 -3.03 17.31 12.47
N GLY A 144 -3.82 18.21 11.88
CA GLY A 144 -3.34 19.44 11.27
C GLY A 144 -2.90 19.28 9.81
N THR A 145 -1.97 20.12 9.34
CA THR A 145 -1.48 20.05 7.95
C THR A 145 -0.48 18.91 7.74
N PHE A 146 -0.25 18.47 6.50
CA PHE A 146 0.76 17.43 6.20
C PHE A 146 2.14 17.76 6.77
N THR A 147 2.63 18.98 6.50
CA THR A 147 3.93 19.41 7.02
C THR A 147 3.99 19.41 8.55
N GLN A 148 2.95 19.91 9.23
CA GLN A 148 2.92 19.94 10.69
C GLN A 148 2.90 18.52 11.28
N TRP A 149 1.98 17.68 10.78
CA TRP A 149 1.87 16.29 11.21
C TRP A 149 3.19 15.55 11.05
N LEU A 150 3.85 15.64 9.88
CA LEU A 150 5.09 14.91 9.65
C LEU A 150 6.24 15.42 10.54
N GLN A 151 6.31 16.72 10.83
CA GLN A 151 7.30 17.23 11.78
C GLN A 151 7.08 16.69 13.19
N ASP A 152 5.83 16.63 13.64
CA ASP A 152 5.50 16.15 14.98
C ASP A 152 5.69 14.63 15.09
N GLU A 153 5.37 13.89 14.03
CA GLU A 153 5.59 12.45 13.94
C GLU A 153 7.08 12.09 13.92
N LEU A 154 7.90 12.82 13.15
CA LEU A 154 9.35 12.61 13.15
C LEU A 154 9.96 12.92 14.52
N LYS A 155 9.54 13.99 15.20
CA LYS A 155 10.00 14.27 16.57
C LYS A 155 9.61 13.18 17.56
N ARG A 156 8.40 12.61 17.42
CA ARG A 156 7.94 11.48 18.24
C ARG A 156 8.85 10.27 18.04
N LEU A 157 9.09 9.89 16.79
CA LEU A 157 10.00 8.79 16.43
C LEU A 157 11.42 9.04 16.93
N GLU A 158 11.95 10.27 16.79
CA GLU A 158 13.26 10.64 17.32
C GLU A 158 13.39 10.48 18.84
N GLN A 159 12.32 10.77 19.58
CA GLN A 159 12.27 10.56 21.03
C GLN A 159 12.27 9.06 21.35
N GLU A 160 11.47 8.27 20.64
CA GLU A 160 11.39 6.82 20.83
C GLU A 160 12.72 6.12 20.55
N ILE A 161 13.37 6.42 19.41
CA ILE A 161 14.69 5.86 19.09
C ILE A 161 15.81 6.33 20.05
N ALA A 162 15.55 7.33 20.88
CA ALA A 162 16.48 7.81 21.90
C ALA A 162 16.29 7.10 23.26
N GLU A 163 15.18 6.38 23.46
CA GLU A 163 14.90 5.69 24.71
C GLU A 163 15.90 4.54 24.96
N PRO A 164 16.40 4.39 26.21
CA PRO A 164 17.22 3.24 26.57
C PRO A 164 16.46 1.93 26.38
N GLY A 165 16.97 1.04 25.54
CA GLY A 165 16.34 -0.25 25.21
C GLY A 165 15.80 -0.34 23.78
N PHE A 166 15.66 0.79 23.06
CA PHE A 166 15.27 0.76 21.65
C PHE A 166 16.31 0.04 20.77
N ALA A 167 17.59 0.05 21.17
CA ALA A 167 18.66 -0.65 20.45
C ALA A 167 18.58 -2.18 20.57
N ASP A 168 17.73 -2.71 21.46
CA ASP A 168 17.47 -4.14 21.55
C ASP A 168 16.43 -4.59 20.51
N CYS A 169 15.87 -3.66 19.71
CA CYS A 169 14.97 -3.96 18.61
C CYS A 169 15.62 -4.89 17.57
N THR A 170 15.07 -6.09 17.36
CA THR A 170 15.54 -7.04 16.34
C THR A 170 14.89 -6.82 14.97
N GLU A 171 15.50 -7.41 13.95
CA GLU A 171 14.93 -7.48 12.61
C GLU A 171 13.52 -8.14 12.62
N PRO A 172 12.65 -7.77 11.67
CA PRO A 172 11.28 -8.25 11.57
C PRO A 172 11.16 -9.77 11.42
N ASP A 173 10.07 -10.37 11.91
CA ASP A 173 9.58 -11.63 11.36
C ASP A 173 8.80 -11.34 10.07
N GLU A 174 9.35 -11.72 8.91
CA GLU A 174 8.73 -11.52 7.58
C GLU A 174 7.31 -12.11 7.48
N ALA A 175 6.95 -13.09 8.31
CA ALA A 175 5.64 -13.73 8.28
C ALA A 175 4.49 -12.87 8.86
N ALA A 176 4.80 -11.76 9.54
CA ALA A 176 3.84 -10.91 10.23
C ALA A 176 3.90 -9.45 9.74
N ASP A 177 3.98 -9.20 8.42
CA ASP A 177 4.02 -7.85 7.83
C ASP A 177 2.64 -7.15 7.86
N PRO A 178 2.35 -6.24 8.81
CA PRO A 178 1.09 -5.51 8.90
C PRO A 178 1.00 -4.46 7.81
N HIS A 179 2.14 -4.06 7.24
CA HIS A 179 2.17 -3.09 6.17
C HIS A 179 1.78 -3.74 4.86
N ARG A 180 1.85 -5.07 4.73
CA ARG A 180 1.58 -5.85 3.51
C ARG A 180 2.42 -5.41 2.29
N LEU A 181 3.23 -4.36 2.41
CA LEU A 181 4.07 -3.83 1.34
C LEU A 181 5.36 -4.64 1.25
N PHE A 182 5.88 -5.18 2.35
CA PHE A 182 7.16 -5.89 2.32
C PHE A 182 7.05 -7.19 1.52
N GLY A 183 6.02 -8.00 1.79
CA GLY A 183 5.78 -9.23 1.04
C GLY A 183 5.43 -9.01 -0.45
N TYR A 184 4.73 -7.93 -0.78
CA TYR A 184 4.34 -7.65 -2.17
C TYR A 184 5.38 -6.85 -2.98
N SER A 185 6.26 -6.08 -2.32
CA SER A 185 6.91 -4.91 -2.93
C SER A 185 8.37 -4.71 -2.55
N LEU A 186 8.82 -5.24 -1.41
CA LEU A 186 10.17 -4.96 -0.86
C LEU A 186 11.04 -6.21 -0.66
N GLU A 187 10.54 -7.43 -0.93
CA GLU A 187 11.36 -8.64 -1.08
C GLU A 187 12.68 -8.37 -1.85
N SER A 188 13.80 -8.78 -1.27
CA SER A 188 15.17 -8.39 -1.64
C SER A 188 15.69 -8.85 -3.03
N ASN A 189 14.82 -9.34 -3.92
CA ASN A 189 15.16 -9.86 -5.25
C ASN A 189 14.39 -9.17 -6.40
N PHE A 190 14.18 -7.85 -6.31
CA PHE A 190 13.59 -7.02 -7.38
C PHE A 190 14.59 -6.40 -8.35
N THR A 191 15.89 -6.47 -8.08
CA THR A 191 16.95 -5.82 -8.89
C THR A 191 17.00 -6.30 -10.35
N ASP A 192 16.33 -7.40 -10.67
CA ASP A 192 16.24 -7.98 -12.01
C ASP A 192 14.85 -7.80 -12.68
N ARG A 193 13.93 -7.03 -12.08
CA ARG A 193 12.60 -6.80 -12.68
C ARG A 193 12.62 -5.58 -13.59
N SER A 194 12.29 -5.81 -14.87
CA SER A 194 11.95 -4.75 -15.80
C SER A 194 10.84 -3.85 -15.23
N PRO A 195 10.89 -2.52 -15.44
CA PRO A 195 9.78 -1.64 -15.09
C PRO A 195 8.51 -2.10 -15.81
N TYR A 196 7.35 -1.82 -15.25
CA TYR A 196 6.08 -2.14 -15.92
C TYR A 196 6.00 -1.44 -17.27
N SER A 197 5.56 -2.18 -18.30
CA SER A 197 5.22 -1.58 -19.57
C SER A 197 3.92 -0.77 -19.43
N ALA A 198 3.66 0.17 -20.35
CA ALA A 198 2.40 0.90 -20.37
C ALA A 198 1.17 -0.04 -20.42
N ALA A 199 1.29 -1.17 -21.12
CA ALA A 199 0.23 -2.18 -21.21
C ALA A 199 0.01 -2.90 -19.87
N ASP A 200 1.07 -3.20 -19.10
CA ASP A 200 0.92 -3.79 -17.77
C ASP A 200 0.22 -2.83 -16.81
N LEU A 201 0.49 -1.52 -16.94
CA LEU A 201 -0.12 -0.49 -16.12
C LEU A 201 -1.62 -0.27 -16.43
N GLU A 202 -2.11 -0.77 -17.56
CA GLU A 202 -3.54 -0.76 -17.93
C GLU A 202 -4.32 -1.94 -17.33
N LEU A 203 -3.65 -2.88 -16.67
CA LEU A 203 -4.28 -4.06 -16.07
C LEU A 203 -4.38 -3.91 -14.56
N SER A 204 -5.47 -4.38 -13.98
CA SER A 204 -5.66 -4.38 -12.53
C SER A 204 -6.32 -5.66 -12.06
N TRP A 205 -5.66 -6.33 -11.12
CA TRP A 205 -6.27 -7.41 -10.37
C TRP A 205 -7.39 -6.86 -9.49
N VAL A 206 -8.47 -7.62 -9.37
CA VAL A 206 -9.61 -7.34 -8.51
C VAL A 206 -9.83 -8.57 -7.63
N GLU A 207 -10.02 -8.35 -6.33
CA GLU A 207 -10.22 -9.38 -5.32
C GLU A 207 -11.53 -9.17 -4.57
N GLU A 208 -12.28 -10.25 -4.36
CA GLU A 208 -13.39 -10.28 -3.41
C GLU A 208 -12.88 -10.82 -2.07
N GLN A 209 -12.69 -9.92 -1.10
CA GLN A 209 -12.24 -10.31 0.24
C GLN A 209 -13.42 -10.68 1.15
N VAL A 210 -14.62 -10.15 0.89
CA VAL A 210 -15.80 -10.33 1.74
C VAL A 210 -16.63 -11.51 1.27
N GLY A 211 -16.63 -12.59 2.04
CA GLY A 211 -17.47 -13.78 1.81
C GLY A 211 -16.91 -14.81 0.81
N SER A 212 -15.92 -14.44 0.00
CA SER A 212 -15.22 -15.37 -0.88
C SER A 212 -13.74 -14.99 -1.07
N PRO A 213 -12.94 -15.02 0.02
CA PRO A 213 -11.50 -14.76 -0.09
C PRO A 213 -10.90 -15.66 -1.17
N TYR A 214 -9.87 -15.15 -1.85
CA TYR A 214 -9.21 -15.85 -2.97
C TYR A 214 -10.08 -15.97 -4.23
N SER A 215 -11.01 -15.05 -4.44
CA SER A 215 -11.69 -14.89 -5.72
C SER A 215 -11.09 -13.69 -6.44
N TYR A 216 -10.34 -13.96 -7.50
CA TYR A 216 -9.67 -12.94 -8.29
C TYR A 216 -10.29 -12.83 -9.69
N GLY A 217 -10.18 -11.64 -10.27
CA GLY A 217 -10.43 -11.36 -11.67
C GLY A 217 -9.52 -10.25 -12.17
N LEU A 218 -9.45 -10.08 -13.48
CA LEU A 218 -8.59 -9.09 -14.13
C LEU A 218 -9.44 -8.16 -14.98
N ILE A 219 -9.27 -6.86 -14.77
CA ILE A 219 -9.87 -5.82 -15.61
C ILE A 219 -8.79 -5.06 -16.39
N ASP A 220 -9.18 -4.53 -17.54
CA ASP A 220 -8.39 -3.52 -18.25
C ASP A 220 -8.81 -2.08 -17.85
N ALA A 221 -8.05 -1.09 -18.33
CA ALA A 221 -8.28 0.33 -18.02
C ALA A 221 -9.65 0.86 -18.48
N SER A 222 -10.33 0.16 -19.41
CA SER A 222 -11.70 0.50 -19.83
C SER A 222 -12.78 -0.12 -18.94
N GLY A 223 -12.39 -0.94 -17.97
CA GLY A 223 -13.30 -1.65 -17.08
C GLY A 223 -13.79 -2.99 -17.61
N ARG A 224 -13.28 -3.44 -18.76
CA ARG A 224 -13.67 -4.73 -19.31
C ARG A 224 -12.94 -5.84 -18.57
N TRP A 225 -13.71 -6.82 -18.10
CA TRP A 225 -13.17 -8.06 -17.56
C TRP A 225 -12.43 -8.84 -18.66
N ARG A 226 -11.14 -9.04 -18.44
CA ARG A 226 -10.26 -9.90 -19.25
C ARG A 226 -10.29 -11.32 -18.70
N ILE A 227 -10.23 -11.43 -17.36
CA ILE A 227 -10.44 -12.67 -16.62
C ILE A 227 -11.63 -12.45 -15.68
N PRO A 228 -12.76 -13.15 -15.85
CA PRO A 228 -13.91 -13.02 -14.96
C PRO A 228 -13.55 -13.40 -13.52
N MET A 229 -14.20 -12.75 -12.55
CA MET A 229 -14.07 -13.09 -11.13
C MET A 229 -14.34 -14.59 -10.88
N GLY A 230 -13.46 -15.23 -10.12
CA GLY A 230 -13.70 -16.58 -9.63
C GLY A 230 -12.57 -17.13 -8.77
N ARG A 231 -12.81 -18.29 -8.17
CA ARG A 231 -11.85 -19.02 -7.32
C ARG A 231 -10.86 -19.85 -8.13
N ARG A 232 -10.28 -19.24 -9.16
CA ARG A 232 -9.28 -19.90 -10.04
C ARG A 232 -7.87 -19.82 -9.45
N TYR A 233 -7.61 -18.78 -8.67
CA TYR A 233 -6.30 -18.47 -8.12
C TYR A 233 -6.42 -18.24 -6.62
N VAL A 234 -5.43 -18.69 -5.85
CA VAL A 234 -5.33 -18.41 -4.40
C VAL A 234 -4.38 -17.26 -4.10
N GLU A 235 -3.58 -16.85 -5.07
CA GLU A 235 -2.69 -15.70 -4.98
C GLU A 235 -2.36 -15.24 -6.40
N VAL A 236 -2.16 -13.93 -6.59
CA VAL A 236 -1.84 -13.34 -7.89
C VAL A 236 -0.70 -12.33 -7.74
N ARG A 237 0.17 -12.28 -8.75
CA ARG A 237 1.20 -11.24 -8.88
C ARG A 237 0.84 -10.28 -10.00
N PRO A 238 1.27 -9.00 -9.92
CA PRO A 238 1.04 -8.04 -11.00
C PRO A 238 1.59 -8.52 -12.35
N PHE A 239 0.90 -8.15 -13.44
CA PHE A 239 1.38 -8.43 -14.79
C PHE A 239 2.67 -7.69 -15.09
N ARG A 240 3.60 -8.36 -15.77
CA ARG A 240 4.82 -7.78 -16.34
C ARG A 240 5.09 -8.40 -17.71
N ASP A 241 5.32 -7.55 -18.69
CA ASP A 241 5.52 -7.95 -20.09
C ASP A 241 4.40 -8.89 -20.59
N GLY A 242 3.16 -8.60 -20.17
CA GLY A 242 1.96 -9.37 -20.57
C GLY A 242 1.80 -10.73 -19.87
N VAL A 243 2.60 -11.03 -18.85
CA VAL A 243 2.52 -12.28 -18.08
C VAL A 243 2.38 -12.00 -16.58
N ALA A 244 1.54 -12.77 -15.90
CA ALA A 244 1.46 -12.78 -14.44
C ALA A 244 1.76 -14.18 -13.90
N GLU A 245 2.34 -14.23 -12.71
CA GLU A 245 2.40 -15.46 -11.91
C GLU A 245 1.15 -15.53 -11.02
N VAL A 246 0.51 -16.69 -11.00
CA VAL A 246 -0.65 -16.97 -10.15
C VAL A 246 -0.48 -18.30 -9.45
N ARG A 247 -0.95 -18.38 -8.21
CA ARG A 247 -0.95 -19.64 -7.45
C ARG A 247 -2.29 -20.33 -7.63
N LEU A 248 -2.27 -21.58 -8.06
CA LEU A 248 -3.48 -22.40 -8.19
C LEU A 248 -3.89 -22.95 -6.81
N PRO A 249 -5.18 -23.24 -6.58
CA PRO A 249 -5.58 -24.05 -5.44
C PRO A 249 -4.96 -25.46 -5.56
N ALA A 250 -4.53 -26.04 -4.44
CA ALA A 250 -4.07 -27.42 -4.42
C ALA A 250 -5.24 -28.40 -4.64
N GLU A 251 -4.94 -29.61 -5.12
CA GLU A 251 -5.97 -30.65 -5.36
C GLU A 251 -6.73 -31.05 -4.08
N ASP A 252 -6.07 -30.91 -2.92
CA ASP A 252 -6.65 -31.15 -1.60
C ASP A 252 -7.47 -29.97 -1.06
N GLY A 253 -7.60 -28.89 -1.83
CA GLY A 253 -8.29 -27.66 -1.45
C GLY A 253 -7.48 -26.74 -0.55
N SER A 254 -6.20 -27.04 -0.28
CA SER A 254 -5.32 -26.14 0.46
C SER A 254 -4.85 -24.96 -0.39
N TYR A 255 -4.35 -23.92 0.28
CA TYR A 255 -3.80 -22.72 -0.37
C TYR A 255 -2.38 -22.92 -0.92
N GLY A 256 -1.79 -24.10 -0.79
CA GLY A 256 -0.38 -24.37 -1.14
C GLY A 256 -0.15 -24.93 -2.54
N GLY A 257 -1.04 -24.67 -3.51
CA GLY A 257 -0.88 -25.19 -4.87
C GLY A 257 0.30 -24.54 -5.62
N PRO A 258 0.61 -25.02 -6.84
CA PRO A 258 1.76 -24.56 -7.58
C PRO A 258 1.57 -23.14 -8.12
N TRP A 259 2.68 -22.42 -8.26
CA TRP A 259 2.76 -21.20 -9.07
C TRP A 259 2.79 -21.56 -10.55
N VAL A 260 1.99 -20.88 -11.35
CA VAL A 260 1.96 -20.99 -12.82
C VAL A 260 1.98 -19.59 -13.44
N ARG A 261 2.40 -19.51 -14.70
CA ARG A 261 2.40 -18.25 -15.46
C ARG A 261 1.20 -18.21 -16.39
N ILE A 262 0.52 -17.07 -16.45
CA ILE A 262 -0.65 -16.85 -17.32
C ILE A 262 -0.48 -15.59 -18.17
N ASP A 263 -1.13 -15.56 -19.33
CA ASP A 263 -1.31 -14.35 -20.11
C ASP A 263 -2.50 -13.50 -19.63
N THR A 264 -2.74 -12.37 -20.31
CA THR A 264 -3.81 -11.43 -19.96
C THR A 264 -5.23 -11.95 -20.17
N GLU A 265 -5.41 -13.11 -20.81
CA GLU A 265 -6.71 -13.78 -20.98
C GLU A 265 -6.88 -14.94 -19.97
N GLY A 266 -5.85 -15.20 -19.14
CA GLY A 266 -5.85 -16.24 -18.11
C GLY A 266 -5.39 -17.61 -18.61
N GLU A 267 -4.84 -17.69 -19.83
CA GLU A 267 -4.30 -18.92 -20.40
C GLU A 267 -2.87 -19.15 -19.92
N THR A 268 -2.52 -20.39 -19.60
CA THR A 268 -1.17 -20.73 -19.09
C THR A 268 -0.11 -20.54 -20.17
N VAL A 269 1.00 -19.86 -19.83
CA VAL A 269 2.11 -19.59 -20.76
C VAL A 269 3.44 -20.12 -20.24
N GLY A 270 4.03 -21.05 -21.00
CA GLY A 270 5.31 -21.68 -20.65
C GLY A 270 5.22 -22.64 -19.45
N GLN A 271 5.99 -23.73 -19.51
CA GLN A 271 6.39 -24.51 -18.33
C GLN A 271 7.86 -24.23 -18.06
#